data_AF-A0A4C1TL58-F1
#
_entry.id   AF-A0A4C1TL58-F1
#
_cell.length_a   1.000
_cell.length_b   1.000
_cell.length_c   1.000
_cell.angle_alpha   90.00
_cell.angle_beta   90.00
_cell.angle_gamma   90.00
#
_symmetry.space_group_name_H-M   'P 1'
#
loop_
_entity.id
_entity.type
_entity.pdbx_description
1 polymer ?
#
loop_
_entity_poly.entity_id
_entity_poly.type
_entity_poly.pdbx_seq_one_letter_code
_entity_poly.pdbx_strand_id
1 'polypeptide(L)'
;MSWLDISIGEIVGHYNNRLGRAIAMCQNPYNATICLGDSKGVVSLWAPSVNHPLAKILCHKSPVTSVTVDNRGVYMATTGVDRSMKIWDIRNLDGPLQDYKMKIAAQEINFSQKEMLAVGLGNIIEVYNDCCSKPATSPYMRHIMSKNVNNFKFCPYEDVLGIGTAKGFTSIIVPGSGEPNFDALESNPFQTKKQRREAEVKALLEKIPPELITLNPFEITEVDVPSLKEQMEAKKKLLYLKPKKIDLTPRKKKKGKTSVARKKIIKEVLRKEFITQSIEAKDELNVQDNDSIKPGKSFGVLDRFVSKKK
;
A
#
# COMPACT_ATOMS: atom_id res chain seq x y z
N MET A 1 -17.51 -1.75 -1.50
CA MET A 1 -16.92 -0.42 -1.23
C MET A 1 -17.02 0.39 -2.49
N SER A 2 -17.46 1.64 -2.42
CA SER A 2 -17.61 2.51 -3.58
C SER A 2 -16.99 3.87 -3.29
N TRP A 3 -16.20 4.39 -4.22
CA TRP A 3 -15.68 5.74 -4.21
C TRP A 3 -16.56 6.58 -5.13
N LEU A 4 -17.23 7.58 -4.55
CA LEU A 4 -18.04 8.54 -5.28
C LEU A 4 -17.34 9.89 -5.21
N ASP A 5 -17.08 10.46 -6.38
CA ASP A 5 -16.62 11.83 -6.49
C ASP A 5 -17.78 12.79 -6.23
N ILE A 6 -17.72 13.55 -5.15
CA ILE A 6 -18.81 14.44 -4.73
C ILE A 6 -18.89 15.70 -5.60
N SER A 7 -17.76 16.17 -6.15
CA SER A 7 -17.78 17.42 -6.92
C SER A 7 -18.38 17.23 -8.32
N ILE A 8 -18.20 16.04 -8.90
CA ILE A 8 -18.70 15.69 -10.24
C ILE A 8 -19.99 14.86 -10.14
N GLY A 9 -20.13 14.05 -9.09
CA GLY A 9 -21.24 13.12 -8.90
C GLY A 9 -21.02 11.74 -9.54
N GLU A 10 -19.80 11.43 -9.98
CA GLU A 10 -19.45 10.18 -10.65
C GLU A 10 -18.87 9.14 -9.70
N ILE A 11 -19.12 7.86 -9.98
CA ILE A 11 -18.52 6.75 -9.23
C ILE A 11 -17.15 6.47 -9.86
N VAL A 12 -16.09 6.72 -9.09
CA VAL A 12 -14.70 6.48 -9.51
C VAL A 12 -14.37 5.00 -9.51
N GLY A 13 -14.81 4.28 -8.48
CA GLY A 13 -14.47 2.87 -8.31
C GLY A 13 -15.47 2.14 -7.44
N HIS A 14 -15.71 0.86 -7.76
CA HIS A 14 -16.55 -0.02 -6.97
C HIS A 14 -15.89 -1.38 -6.81
N TYR A 15 -15.47 -1.71 -5.57
CA TYR A 15 -14.71 -2.91 -5.27
C TYR A 15 -15.36 -3.76 -4.19
N ASN A 16 -15.25 -5.08 -4.40
CA ASN A 16 -15.69 -6.10 -3.46
C ASN A 16 -14.48 -6.70 -2.74
N ASN A 17 -14.49 -6.63 -1.41
CA ASN A 17 -13.44 -7.18 -0.54
C ASN A 17 -13.33 -8.71 -0.63
N ARG A 18 -14.41 -9.42 -1.01
CA ARG A 18 -14.52 -10.90 -1.06
C ARG A 18 -14.15 -11.62 0.26
N LEU A 19 -14.10 -10.90 1.37
CA LEU A 19 -13.74 -11.43 2.70
C LEU A 19 -14.91 -11.47 3.70
N GLY A 20 -16.13 -11.22 3.21
CA GLY A 20 -17.37 -11.24 3.99
C GLY A 20 -17.85 -9.84 4.34
N ARG A 21 -18.69 -9.74 5.39
CA ARG A 21 -19.24 -8.46 5.85
C ARG A 21 -18.11 -7.59 6.41
N ALA A 22 -18.01 -6.37 5.88
CA ALA A 22 -17.20 -5.31 6.44
C ALA A 22 -17.93 -4.72 7.65
N ILE A 23 -17.30 -4.75 8.82
CA ILE A 23 -17.88 -4.24 10.07
C ILE A 23 -17.31 -2.85 10.37
N ALA A 24 -16.00 -2.69 10.18
CA ALA A 24 -15.26 -1.47 10.45
C ALA A 24 -14.72 -0.86 9.17
N MET A 25 -14.73 0.47 9.10
CA MET A 25 -14.13 1.23 8.01
C MET A 25 -13.52 2.50 8.58
N CYS A 26 -12.29 2.81 8.20
CA CYS A 26 -11.57 4.00 8.63
C CYS A 26 -10.72 4.54 7.48
N GLN A 27 -10.60 5.85 7.38
CA GLN A 27 -9.67 6.51 6.47
C GLN A 27 -8.37 6.78 7.20
N ASN A 28 -7.23 6.54 6.55
CA ASN A 28 -5.96 7.08 6.99
C ASN A 28 -5.84 8.55 6.51
N PRO A 29 -5.79 9.53 7.42
CA PRO A 29 -5.73 10.95 7.03
C PRO A 29 -4.44 11.33 6.29
N TYR A 30 -3.34 10.60 6.51
CA TYR A 30 -2.05 10.90 5.89
C TYR A 30 -1.96 10.54 4.40
N ASN A 31 -2.51 9.40 4.00
CA ASN A 31 -2.41 8.89 2.62
C ASN A 31 -3.76 8.70 1.92
N ALA A 32 -4.86 9.06 2.58
CA ALA A 32 -6.24 8.88 2.10
C ALA A 32 -6.66 7.44 1.76
N THR A 33 -5.86 6.43 2.14
CA THR A 33 -6.23 5.02 1.96
C THR A 33 -7.35 4.62 2.93
N ILE A 34 -8.19 3.68 2.51
CA ILE A 34 -9.29 3.17 3.33
C ILE A 34 -8.88 1.84 3.96
N CYS A 35 -8.88 1.79 5.28
CA CYS A 35 -8.72 0.59 6.07
C CYS A 35 -10.10 -0.04 6.32
N LEU A 36 -10.27 -1.29 5.91
CA LEU A 36 -11.52 -2.05 6.07
C LEU A 36 -11.29 -3.27 6.94
N GLY A 37 -12.06 -3.40 8.02
CA GLY A 37 -12.06 -4.54 8.92
C GLY A 37 -13.09 -5.58 8.52
N ASP A 38 -12.61 -6.81 8.28
CA ASP A 38 -13.44 -7.94 7.88
C ASP A 38 -13.88 -8.83 9.05
N SER A 39 -14.94 -9.59 8.81
CA SER A 39 -15.42 -10.66 9.71
C SER A 39 -14.40 -11.78 9.97
N LYS A 40 -13.39 -11.94 9.11
CA LYS A 40 -12.32 -12.94 9.29
C LYS A 40 -11.16 -12.47 10.16
N GLY A 41 -11.23 -11.25 10.72
CA GLY A 41 -10.15 -10.68 11.52
C GLY A 41 -9.01 -10.07 10.70
N VAL A 42 -9.21 -9.94 9.39
CA VAL A 42 -8.28 -9.30 8.46
C VAL A 42 -8.65 -7.84 8.29
N VAL A 43 -7.66 -6.96 8.33
CA VAL A 43 -7.79 -5.56 7.90
C VAL A 43 -7.16 -5.44 6.52
N SER A 44 -7.91 -4.88 5.57
CA SER A 44 -7.48 -4.66 4.19
C SER A 44 -7.39 -3.16 3.90
N LEU A 45 -6.28 -2.74 3.30
CA LEU A 45 -6.05 -1.36 2.88
C LEU A 45 -6.39 -1.21 1.41
N TRP A 46 -7.15 -0.17 1.06
CA TRP A 46 -7.68 0.05 -0.28
C TRP A 46 -7.36 1.45 -0.79
N ALA A 47 -7.02 1.54 -2.07
CA ALA A 47 -7.00 2.76 -2.85
C ALA A 47 -8.01 2.64 -4.03
N PRO A 48 -8.55 3.75 -4.53
CA PRO A 48 -9.44 3.76 -5.69
C PRO A 48 -8.72 3.46 -7.01
N SER A 49 -7.38 3.55 -7.05
CA SER A 49 -6.57 3.28 -8.24
C SER A 49 -6.42 1.79 -8.54
N VAL A 50 -6.63 0.92 -7.56
CA VAL A 50 -6.30 -0.51 -7.63
C VAL A 50 -7.49 -1.39 -7.22
N ASN A 51 -7.88 -2.32 -8.10
CA ASN A 51 -9.01 -3.25 -7.86
C ASN A 51 -8.73 -4.33 -6.80
N HIS A 52 -7.48 -4.44 -6.36
CA HIS A 52 -7.04 -5.35 -5.30
C HIS A 52 -6.55 -4.52 -4.09
N PRO A 53 -6.65 -5.06 -2.87
CA PRO A 53 -6.18 -4.32 -1.70
C PRO A 53 -4.66 -4.17 -1.76
N LEU A 54 -4.19 -2.99 -1.37
CA LEU A 54 -2.76 -2.64 -1.32
C LEU A 54 -2.02 -3.52 -0.31
N ALA A 55 -2.65 -3.75 0.84
CA ALA A 55 -2.13 -4.58 1.89
C ALA A 55 -3.26 -5.35 2.60
N LYS A 56 -2.93 -6.53 3.12
CA LYS A 56 -3.82 -7.32 3.97
C LYS A 56 -3.06 -7.72 5.23
N ILE A 57 -3.66 -7.43 6.39
CA ILE A 57 -3.05 -7.66 7.68
C ILE A 57 -3.99 -8.56 8.48
N LEU A 58 -3.49 -9.71 8.94
CA LEU A 58 -4.27 -10.57 9.84
C LEU A 58 -4.12 -10.03 11.26
N CYS A 59 -5.05 -9.17 11.67
CA CYS A 59 -4.97 -8.50 12.97
C CYS A 59 -5.47 -9.40 14.11
N HIS A 60 -6.61 -10.06 13.91
CA HIS A 60 -7.31 -10.82 14.94
C HIS A 60 -7.68 -12.22 14.42
N LYS A 61 -7.86 -13.17 15.34
CA LYS A 61 -8.43 -14.49 14.99
C LYS A 61 -9.95 -14.45 14.88
N SER A 62 -10.56 -13.40 15.41
CA SER A 62 -11.99 -13.13 15.42
C SER A 62 -12.33 -11.94 14.52
N PRO A 63 -13.62 -11.68 14.22
CA PRO A 63 -14.04 -10.47 13.52
C PRO A 63 -13.45 -9.19 14.13
N VAL A 64 -13.02 -8.27 13.27
CA VAL A 64 -12.61 -6.93 13.68
C VAL A 64 -13.85 -6.11 13.97
N THR A 65 -13.95 -5.52 15.16
CA THR A 65 -15.08 -4.69 15.58
C THR A 65 -14.90 -3.24 15.16
N SER A 66 -13.69 -2.70 15.36
CA SER A 66 -13.38 -1.31 15.00
C SER A 66 -11.90 -1.15 14.64
N VAL A 67 -11.63 -0.19 13.76
CA VAL A 67 -10.31 0.18 13.25
C VAL A 67 -10.21 1.70 13.29
N THR A 68 -9.09 2.24 13.76
CA THR A 68 -8.81 3.67 13.72
C THR A 68 -7.34 3.90 13.38
N VAL A 69 -7.06 4.99 12.68
CA VAL A 69 -5.71 5.39 12.27
C VAL A 69 -5.40 6.73 12.91
N ASP A 70 -4.16 6.88 13.34
CA ASP A 70 -3.65 8.13 13.91
C ASP A 70 -3.62 9.26 12.87
N ASN A 71 -3.70 10.51 13.32
CA ASN A 71 -3.71 11.68 12.45
C ASN A 71 -2.41 11.82 11.63
N ARG A 72 -1.28 11.33 12.15
CA ARG A 72 0.00 11.29 11.43
C ARG A 72 0.12 10.11 10.46
N GLY A 73 -0.82 9.17 10.49
CA GLY A 73 -0.83 7.97 9.65
C GLY A 73 0.31 6.98 9.93
N VAL A 74 0.90 7.03 11.13
CA VAL A 74 1.96 6.10 11.55
C VAL A 74 1.36 4.87 12.22
N TYR A 75 0.43 5.08 13.15
CA TYR A 75 -0.15 4.00 13.94
C TYR A 75 -1.58 3.69 13.51
N MET A 76 -1.92 2.40 13.54
CA MET A 76 -3.29 1.90 13.39
C MET A 76 -3.64 1.09 14.64
N ALA A 77 -4.80 1.37 15.23
CA ALA A 77 -5.34 0.54 16.28
C ALA A 77 -6.49 -0.30 15.73
N THR A 78 -6.53 -1.57 16.13
CA THR A 78 -7.56 -2.53 15.76
C THR A 78 -8.11 -3.20 17.01
N THR A 79 -9.41 -3.46 17.00
CA THR A 79 -10.08 -4.20 18.07
C THR A 79 -10.87 -5.37 17.51
N GLY A 80 -10.91 -6.45 18.28
CA GLY A 80 -11.59 -7.68 17.90
C GLY A 80 -12.63 -8.14 18.93
N VAL A 81 -13.53 -9.01 18.46
CA VAL A 81 -14.46 -9.74 19.33
C VAL A 81 -13.70 -10.63 20.35
N ASP A 82 -12.46 -11.01 20.04
CA ASP A 82 -11.53 -11.72 20.93
C ASP A 82 -11.12 -10.95 22.19
N ARG A 83 -11.61 -9.71 22.36
CA ARG A 83 -11.29 -8.80 23.47
C ARG A 83 -9.82 -8.39 23.49
N SER A 84 -9.17 -8.40 22.33
CA SER A 84 -7.85 -7.81 22.16
C SER A 84 -7.95 -6.47 21.43
N MET A 85 -7.15 -5.52 21.89
CA MET A 85 -6.84 -4.28 21.19
C MET A 85 -5.38 -4.36 20.78
N LYS A 86 -5.11 -4.26 19.49
CA LYS A 86 -3.76 -4.33 18.94
C LYS A 86 -3.40 -3.01 18.27
N ILE A 87 -2.16 -2.58 18.47
CA ILE A 87 -1.61 -1.40 17.81
C ILE A 87 -0.59 -1.88 16.78
N TRP A 88 -0.63 -1.29 15.60
CA TRP A 88 0.16 -1.62 14.44
C TRP A 88 0.90 -0.39 13.95
N ASP A 89 2.11 -0.59 13.44
CA ASP A 89 2.77 0.39 12.58
C ASP A 89 2.27 0.18 11.16
N ILE A 90 1.74 1.21 10.52
CA ILE A 90 1.21 1.13 9.14
C ILE A 90 2.36 0.96 8.13
N ARG A 91 3.54 1.49 8.44
CA ARG A 91 4.72 1.41 7.57
C ARG A 91 5.35 0.02 7.63
N ASN A 92 5.35 -0.56 8.83
CA ASN A 92 5.89 -1.89 9.10
C ASN A 92 4.78 -2.82 9.61
N LEU A 93 4.19 -3.57 8.68
CA LEU A 93 3.08 -4.49 8.97
C LEU A 93 3.53 -5.82 9.60
N ASP A 94 4.76 -5.86 10.12
CA ASP A 94 5.40 -7.03 10.73
C ASP A 94 4.92 -7.21 12.18
N GLY A 95 3.69 -7.69 12.33
CA GLY A 95 3.07 -7.99 13.62
C GLY A 95 2.61 -6.75 14.41
N PRO A 96 1.89 -6.95 15.52
CA PRO A 96 1.43 -5.84 16.35
C PRO A 96 2.59 -5.28 17.19
N LEU A 97 2.69 -3.95 17.27
CA LEU A 97 3.57 -3.26 18.20
C LEU A 97 3.20 -3.55 19.65
N GLN A 98 1.89 -3.52 19.95
CA GLN A 98 1.35 -3.73 21.28
C GLN A 98 0.08 -4.58 21.22
N ASP A 99 -0.12 -5.41 22.24
CA ASP A 99 -1.29 -6.27 22.39
C ASP A 99 -1.89 -6.09 23.79
N TYR A 100 -3.06 -5.45 23.84
CA TYR A 100 -3.79 -5.17 25.07
C TYR A 100 -4.98 -6.12 25.18
N LYS A 101 -5.05 -6.86 26.29
CA LYS A 101 -6.17 -7.76 26.58
C LYS A 101 -7.20 -7.06 27.45
N MET A 102 -8.39 -6.86 26.89
CA MET A 102 -9.50 -6.18 27.54
C MET A 102 -10.41 -7.18 28.25
N LYS A 103 -11.12 -6.71 29.27
CA LYS A 103 -12.12 -7.52 29.99
C LYS A 103 -13.36 -7.82 29.12
N ILE A 104 -13.74 -6.84 28.31
CA ILE A 104 -14.92 -6.84 27.42
C ILE A 104 -14.43 -6.50 26.01
N ALA A 105 -15.14 -6.97 24.98
CA ALA A 105 -14.83 -6.63 23.60
C ALA A 105 -15.14 -5.14 23.35
N ALA A 106 -14.21 -4.42 22.73
CA ALA A 106 -14.42 -3.03 22.39
C ALA A 106 -15.40 -2.90 21.22
N GLN A 107 -16.33 -1.96 21.35
CA GLN A 107 -17.31 -1.66 20.30
C GLN A 107 -16.76 -0.68 19.28
N GLU A 108 -16.12 0.39 19.74
CA GLU A 108 -15.51 1.41 18.90
C GLU A 108 -14.20 1.91 19.53
N ILE A 109 -13.31 2.41 18.67
CA ILE A 109 -12.04 3.04 19.03
C ILE A 109 -11.86 4.32 18.22
N ASN A 110 -11.23 5.34 18.81
CA ASN A 110 -10.97 6.61 18.14
C ASN A 110 -9.65 7.21 18.63
N PHE A 111 -8.79 7.63 17.71
CA PHE A 111 -7.61 8.44 18.01
C PHE A 111 -7.96 9.93 18.11
N SER A 112 -7.33 10.60 19.07
CA SER A 112 -7.29 12.07 19.14
C SER A 112 -6.13 12.61 18.30
N GLN A 113 -6.12 13.92 18.05
CA GLN A 113 -5.02 14.60 17.32
C GLN A 113 -3.65 14.46 17.99
N LYS A 114 -3.62 14.24 19.31
CA LYS A 114 -2.41 14.05 20.13
C LYS A 114 -2.15 12.59 20.48
N GLU A 115 -2.51 11.66 19.61
CA GLU A 115 -2.23 10.23 19.75
C GLU A 115 -2.86 9.56 21.00
N MET A 116 -3.82 10.22 21.66
CA MET A 116 -4.63 9.57 22.70
C MET A 116 -5.67 8.66 22.07
N LEU A 117 -5.91 7.51 22.69
CA LEU A 117 -6.82 6.51 22.16
C LEU A 117 -7.99 6.30 23.11
N ALA A 118 -9.20 6.54 22.64
CA ALA A 118 -10.43 6.23 23.36
C ALA A 118 -10.96 4.85 22.93
N VAL A 119 -11.39 4.04 23.90
CA VAL A 119 -11.96 2.69 23.74
C VAL A 119 -13.33 2.63 24.39
N GLY A 120 -14.34 2.24 23.63
CA GLY A 120 -15.69 2.00 24.14
C GLY A 120 -15.90 0.54 24.56
N LEU A 121 -16.08 0.30 25.85
CA LEU A 121 -16.33 -0.99 26.48
C LEU A 121 -17.77 -1.04 27.03
N GLY A 122 -18.76 -1.27 26.16
CA GLY A 122 -20.17 -1.32 26.56
C GLY A 122 -20.66 0.05 27.05
N ASN A 123 -20.80 0.23 28.36
CA ASN A 123 -21.16 1.52 28.97
C ASN A 123 -19.96 2.29 29.57
N ILE A 124 -18.76 1.73 29.47
CA ILE A 124 -17.54 2.34 30.00
C ILE A 124 -16.71 2.86 28.83
N ILE A 125 -16.13 4.04 28.98
CA ILE A 125 -15.13 4.58 28.05
C ILE A 125 -13.81 4.65 28.79
N GLU A 126 -12.78 4.09 28.18
CA GLU A 126 -11.41 4.18 28.66
C GLU A 126 -10.57 4.98 27.67
N VAL A 127 -9.84 5.97 28.17
CA VAL A 127 -8.88 6.73 27.37
C VAL A 127 -7.49 6.30 27.77
N TYR A 128 -6.64 6.01 26.78
CA TYR A 128 -5.25 5.65 26.94
C TYR A 128 -4.36 6.77 26.40
N ASN A 129 -3.32 7.14 27.14
CA ASN A 129 -2.31 8.09 26.72
C ASN A 129 -1.04 7.34 26.28
N ASP A 130 -0.39 7.81 25.22
CA ASP A 130 0.88 7.27 24.67
C ASP A 130 0.90 5.75 24.40
N CYS A 131 -0.27 5.15 24.14
CA CYS A 131 -0.41 3.69 24.01
C CYS A 131 0.40 3.07 22.85
N CYS A 132 0.75 3.90 21.85
CA CYS A 132 1.52 3.50 20.68
C CYS A 132 3.02 3.37 20.98
N SER A 133 3.57 4.28 21.81
CA SER A 133 5.01 4.31 22.10
C SER A 133 5.38 3.40 23.28
N LYS A 134 4.57 3.43 24.34
CA LYS A 134 4.83 2.70 25.59
C LYS A 134 3.64 1.81 25.94
N PRO A 135 3.87 0.58 26.45
CA PRO A 135 2.79 -0.25 26.93
C PRO A 135 2.12 0.43 28.13
N ALA A 136 0.86 0.84 27.96
CA ALA A 136 0.08 1.45 29.02
C ALA A 136 -0.40 0.39 30.03
N THR A 137 -0.06 0.53 31.31
CA THR A 137 -0.51 -0.41 32.36
C THR A 137 -1.93 -0.13 32.83
N SER A 138 -2.34 1.14 32.83
CA SER A 138 -3.66 1.61 33.23
C SER A 138 -4.18 2.67 32.27
N PRO A 139 -5.50 2.79 32.10
CA PRO A 139 -6.07 3.89 31.32
C PRO A 139 -5.76 5.24 32.00
N TYR A 140 -5.59 6.28 31.19
CA TYR A 140 -5.46 7.66 31.63
C TYR A 140 -6.72 8.15 32.34
N MET A 141 -7.88 7.85 31.76
CA MET A 141 -9.19 8.18 32.33
C MET A 141 -10.18 7.06 32.05
N ARG A 142 -11.10 6.84 33.00
CA ARG A 142 -12.25 5.97 32.83
C ARG A 142 -13.53 6.74 33.14
N HIS A 143 -14.48 6.68 32.23
CA HIS A 143 -15.80 7.29 32.40
C HIS A 143 -16.90 6.24 32.27
N ILE A 144 -17.87 6.25 33.18
CA ILE A 144 -18.96 5.28 33.20
C ILE A 144 -20.26 5.99 32.84
N MET A 145 -20.94 5.45 31.84
CA MET A 145 -22.22 5.94 31.36
C MET A 145 -23.38 5.11 31.90
N SER A 146 -24.54 5.77 32.01
CA SER A 146 -25.78 5.12 32.44
C SER A 146 -26.32 4.13 31.41
N LYS A 147 -26.03 4.35 30.13
CA LYS A 147 -26.44 3.50 28.99
C LYS A 147 -25.22 3.12 28.16
N ASN A 148 -25.40 2.11 27.31
CA ASN A 148 -24.36 1.67 26.39
C ASN A 148 -24.01 2.79 25.41
N VAL A 149 -22.71 2.88 25.12
CA VAL A 149 -22.12 3.80 24.17
C VAL A 149 -22.24 3.17 22.79
N ASN A 150 -22.80 3.91 21.85
CA ASN A 150 -22.93 3.45 20.47
C ASN A 150 -21.76 3.95 19.61
N ASN A 151 -21.37 5.22 19.79
CA ASN A 151 -20.26 5.84 19.09
C ASN A 151 -19.63 6.94 19.94
N PHE A 152 -18.37 7.29 19.68
CA PHE A 152 -17.74 8.48 20.22
C PHE A 152 -16.69 9.03 19.24
N LYS A 153 -16.49 10.34 19.27
CA LYS A 153 -15.46 11.03 18.47
C LYS A 153 -14.84 12.16 19.27
N PHE A 154 -13.53 12.34 19.12
CA PHE A 154 -12.85 13.53 19.62
C PHE A 154 -13.26 14.76 18.81
N CYS A 155 -13.44 15.88 19.51
CA CYS A 155 -13.59 17.19 18.89
C CYS A 155 -12.22 17.67 18.39
N PRO A 156 -12.05 18.02 17.10
CA PRO A 156 -10.81 18.61 16.62
C PRO A 156 -10.48 19.93 17.33
N TYR A 157 -9.22 20.15 17.68
CA TYR A 157 -8.67 21.37 18.32
C TYR A 157 -9.19 21.68 19.74
N GLU A 158 -10.03 20.82 20.30
CA GLU A 158 -10.58 20.98 21.65
C GLU A 158 -10.35 19.73 22.50
N ASP A 159 -10.27 19.91 23.81
CA ASP A 159 -10.09 18.84 24.79
C ASP A 159 -11.43 18.16 25.14
N VAL A 160 -12.23 17.81 24.12
CA VAL A 160 -13.59 17.29 24.28
C VAL A 160 -13.76 15.98 23.54
N LEU A 161 -14.38 15.01 24.20
CA LEU A 161 -14.86 13.77 23.60
C LEU A 161 -16.39 13.78 23.55
N GLY A 162 -16.94 13.75 22.33
CA GLY A 162 -18.37 13.60 22.10
C GLY A 162 -18.77 12.13 22.13
N ILE A 163 -19.78 11.78 22.93
CA ILE A 163 -20.23 10.41 23.15
C ILE A 163 -21.71 10.30 22.77
N GLY A 164 -22.02 9.39 21.85
CA GLY A 164 -23.37 8.99 21.50
C GLY A 164 -23.81 7.79 22.31
N THR A 165 -24.80 7.97 23.17
CA THR A 165 -25.46 6.90 23.93
C THR A 165 -26.85 6.62 23.38
N ALA A 166 -27.46 5.49 23.78
CA ALA A 166 -28.86 5.21 23.42
C ALA A 166 -29.87 6.27 23.90
N LYS A 167 -29.53 7.09 24.90
CA LYS A 167 -30.40 8.15 25.43
C LYS A 167 -30.22 9.49 24.69
N GLY A 168 -29.10 9.68 24.00
CA GLY A 168 -28.75 10.94 23.37
C GLY A 168 -27.25 11.18 23.36
N PHE A 169 -26.87 12.44 23.23
CA PHE A 169 -25.48 12.88 23.15
C PHE A 169 -25.00 13.44 24.49
N THR A 170 -23.77 13.10 24.87
CA THR A 170 -23.07 13.64 26.04
C THR A 170 -21.64 13.96 25.66
N SER A 171 -21.14 15.13 26.02
CA SER A 171 -19.72 15.46 25.87
C SER A 171 -19.01 15.35 27.23
N ILE A 172 -17.77 14.87 27.21
CA ILE A 172 -16.88 14.89 28.37
C ILE A 172 -15.59 15.61 28.01
N ILE A 173 -14.95 16.20 29.00
CA ILE A 173 -13.66 16.87 28.83
C ILE A 173 -12.56 15.83 29.01
N VAL A 174 -11.67 15.73 28.04
CA VAL A 174 -10.49 14.86 28.08
C VAL A 174 -9.25 15.75 27.95
N PRO A 175 -8.65 16.18 29.06
CA PRO A 175 -7.53 17.10 29.02
C PRO A 175 -6.35 16.53 28.22
N GLY A 176 -5.84 17.32 27.29
CA GLY A 176 -4.73 16.96 26.41
C GLY A 176 -5.11 16.26 25.11
N SER A 177 -6.39 16.16 24.74
CA SER A 177 -6.83 15.46 23.51
C SER A 177 -6.75 16.29 22.24
N GLY A 178 -6.92 17.60 22.33
CA GLY A 178 -6.90 18.52 21.21
C GLY A 178 -5.51 19.06 20.91
N GLU A 179 -5.24 19.29 19.62
CA GLU A 179 -4.11 20.09 19.20
C GLU A 179 -4.41 21.59 19.43
N PRO A 180 -3.67 22.29 20.31
CA PRO A 180 -4.00 23.66 20.67
C PRO A 180 -3.61 24.66 19.58
N ASN A 181 -2.62 24.32 18.76
CA ASN A 181 -2.08 25.17 17.72
C ASN A 181 -2.61 24.69 16.38
N PHE A 182 -3.70 25.27 15.91
CA PHE A 182 -4.26 24.96 14.60
C PHE A 182 -3.60 25.82 13.51
N ASP A 183 -3.43 25.25 12.32
CA ASP A 183 -3.06 26.04 11.14
C ASP A 183 -4.33 26.63 10.51
N ALA A 184 -4.46 27.95 10.60
CA ALA A 184 -5.62 28.68 10.09
C ALA A 184 -5.79 28.58 8.56
N LEU A 185 -4.74 28.24 7.81
CA LEU A 185 -4.82 28.06 6.35
C LEU A 185 -5.37 26.69 5.94
N GLU A 186 -5.13 25.66 6.76
CA GLU A 186 -5.62 24.30 6.51
C GLU A 186 -7.00 24.09 7.15
N SER A 187 -7.15 24.47 8.42
CA SER A 187 -8.30 24.13 9.24
C SER A 187 -8.54 25.19 10.32
N ASN A 188 -9.48 26.09 10.07
CA ASN A 188 -9.82 27.18 11.00
C ASN A 188 -11.16 26.94 11.70
N PRO A 189 -11.19 26.68 13.02
CA PRO A 189 -12.42 26.54 13.80
C PRO A 189 -13.29 27.82 13.81
N PHE A 190 -12.67 29.00 13.68
CA PHE A 190 -13.32 30.31 13.79
C PHE A 190 -13.55 30.97 12.42
N GLN A 191 -13.85 30.17 11.41
CA GLN A 191 -13.93 30.63 10.03
C GLN A 191 -15.10 31.60 9.79
N THR A 192 -14.81 32.75 9.18
CA THR A 192 -15.85 33.67 8.72
C THR A 192 -16.54 33.15 7.46
N LYS A 193 -17.75 33.65 7.15
CA LYS A 193 -18.47 33.29 5.90
C LYS A 193 -17.67 33.60 4.63
N LYS A 194 -16.81 34.63 4.64
CA LYS A 194 -15.95 34.96 3.50
C LYS A 194 -14.83 33.93 3.36
N GLN A 195 -14.10 33.67 4.43
CA GLN A 195 -13.03 32.66 4.46
C GLN A 195 -13.55 31.26 4.10
N ARG A 196 -14.76 30.89 4.54
CA ARG A 196 -15.35 29.59 4.19
C ARG A 196 -15.57 29.43 2.69
N ARG A 197 -16.13 30.44 2.04
CA ARG A 197 -16.32 30.43 0.58
C ARG A 197 -15.00 30.33 -0.17
N GLU A 198 -14.00 31.10 0.25
CA GLU A 198 -12.66 31.08 -0.38
C GLU A 198 -11.96 29.74 -0.17
N ALA A 199 -12.06 29.15 1.02
CA ALA A 199 -11.51 27.83 1.33
C ALA A 199 -12.21 26.70 0.56
N GLU A 200 -13.54 26.75 0.43
CA GLU A 200 -14.31 25.79 -0.39
C GLU A 200 -13.87 25.85 -1.86
N VAL A 201 -13.73 27.06 -2.43
CA VAL A 201 -13.24 27.24 -3.80
C VAL A 201 -11.81 26.74 -3.95
N LYS A 202 -10.91 27.06 -3.00
CA LYS A 202 -9.53 26.58 -3.00
C LYS A 202 -9.45 25.06 -2.93
N ALA A 203 -10.23 24.43 -2.04
CA ALA A 203 -10.28 22.98 -1.90
C ALA A 203 -10.80 22.27 -3.15
N LEU A 204 -11.70 22.90 -3.91
CA LEU A 204 -12.16 22.37 -5.20
C LEU A 204 -11.08 22.50 -6.30
N LEU A 205 -10.33 23.60 -6.33
CA LEU A 205 -9.25 23.82 -7.29
C LEU A 205 -8.04 22.91 -7.01
N GLU A 206 -7.72 22.69 -5.73
CA GLU A 206 -6.60 21.84 -5.27
C GLU A 206 -7.03 20.38 -5.02
N LYS A 207 -8.23 20.01 -5.47
CA LYS A 207 -8.76 18.67 -5.27
C LYS A 207 -7.82 17.62 -5.88
N ILE A 208 -7.38 16.69 -5.04
CA ILE A 208 -6.48 15.61 -5.42
C ILE A 208 -7.22 14.59 -6.29
N PRO A 209 -6.70 14.22 -7.48
CA PRO A 209 -7.27 13.16 -8.29
C PRO A 209 -7.14 11.78 -7.61
N PRO A 210 -8.11 10.88 -7.78
CA PRO A 210 -8.14 9.60 -7.08
C PRO A 210 -6.96 8.68 -7.46
N GLU A 211 -6.38 8.85 -8.63
CA GLU A 211 -5.22 8.08 -9.11
C GLU A 211 -3.97 8.27 -8.24
N LEU A 212 -3.84 9.42 -7.57
CA LEU A 212 -2.69 9.76 -6.72
C LEU A 212 -2.76 9.15 -5.32
N ILE A 213 -3.84 8.43 -4.98
CA ILE A 213 -3.97 7.79 -3.68
C ILE A 213 -3.18 6.48 -3.70
N THR A 214 -2.03 6.48 -3.02
CA THR A 214 -1.11 5.33 -2.87
C THR A 214 -0.78 5.10 -1.40
N LEU A 215 -0.05 4.02 -1.08
CA LEU A 215 0.37 3.75 0.31
C LEU A 215 1.35 4.82 0.82
N ASN A 216 2.28 5.24 -0.04
CA ASN A 216 3.30 6.24 0.23
C ASN A 216 3.02 7.50 -0.61
N PRO A 217 2.56 8.61 0.00
CA PRO A 217 2.25 9.85 -0.74
C PRO A 217 3.43 10.44 -1.50
N PHE A 218 4.66 10.18 -1.05
CA PHE A 218 5.88 10.69 -1.67
C PHE A 218 6.32 9.93 -2.93
N GLU A 219 5.67 8.82 -3.28
CA GLU A 219 5.99 8.02 -4.47
C GLU A 219 5.90 8.83 -5.77
N ILE A 220 5.07 9.87 -5.80
CA ILE A 220 4.92 10.79 -6.95
C ILE A 220 6.23 11.54 -7.26
N THR A 221 7.08 11.75 -6.25
CA THR A 221 8.37 12.43 -6.41
C THR A 221 9.49 11.50 -6.87
N GLU A 222 9.27 10.19 -6.78
CA GLU A 222 10.26 9.20 -7.17
C GLU A 222 10.24 9.00 -8.69
N VAL A 223 11.38 8.56 -9.22
CA VAL A 223 11.50 8.29 -10.65
C VAL A 223 11.27 6.81 -10.91
N ASP A 224 10.45 6.50 -11.90
CA ASP A 224 10.20 5.12 -12.34
C ASP A 224 11.48 4.49 -12.93
N VAL A 225 12.18 3.76 -12.06
CA VAL A 225 13.47 3.14 -12.35
C VAL A 225 13.38 2.11 -13.49
N PRO A 226 12.38 1.20 -13.55
CA PRO A 226 12.13 0.34 -14.71
C PRO A 226 12.07 1.10 -16.04
N SER A 227 11.18 2.08 -16.17
CA SER A 227 11.01 2.84 -17.41
C SER A 227 12.28 3.60 -17.80
N LEU A 228 12.96 4.21 -16.84
CA LEU A 228 14.25 4.86 -17.08
C LEU A 228 15.31 3.87 -17.59
N LYS A 229 15.38 2.66 -17.01
CA LYS A 229 16.34 1.64 -17.46
C LYS A 229 16.07 1.22 -18.89
N GLU A 230 14.81 1.00 -19.25
CA GLU A 230 14.40 0.66 -20.62
C GLU A 230 14.75 1.77 -21.61
N GLN A 231 14.46 3.04 -21.26
CA GLN A 231 14.84 4.18 -22.09
C GLN A 231 16.37 4.28 -22.25
N MET A 232 17.13 4.04 -21.19
CA MET A 232 18.59 4.05 -21.23
C MET A 232 19.14 2.89 -22.06
N GLU A 233 18.54 1.70 -22.00
CA GLU A 233 18.90 0.56 -22.84
C GLU A 233 18.54 0.78 -24.31
N ALA A 234 17.38 1.37 -24.60
CA ALA A 234 16.98 1.75 -25.95
C ALA A 234 17.94 2.81 -26.53
N LYS A 235 18.30 3.84 -25.75
CA LYS A 235 19.32 4.83 -26.15
C LYS A 235 20.68 4.19 -26.40
N LYS A 236 21.11 3.25 -25.54
CA LYS A 236 22.36 2.49 -25.73
C LYS A 236 22.35 1.64 -27.00
N LYS A 237 21.19 1.07 -27.39
CA LYS A 237 21.04 0.28 -28.62
C LYS A 237 21.03 1.16 -29.88
N LEU A 238 20.46 2.36 -29.80
CA LEU A 238 20.38 3.31 -30.91
C LEU A 238 21.72 4.01 -31.21
N LEU A 239 22.51 4.31 -30.18
CA LEU A 239 23.82 4.92 -30.34
C LEU A 239 24.89 3.85 -30.57
N TYR A 240 25.40 3.79 -31.81
CA TYR A 240 26.64 3.08 -32.19
C TYR A 240 27.91 3.66 -31.53
N LEU A 241 27.85 4.02 -30.24
CA LEU A 241 29.02 4.37 -29.45
C LEU A 241 29.36 3.19 -28.57
N LYS A 242 30.47 2.51 -28.91
CA LYS A 242 31.15 1.59 -28.00
C LYS A 242 31.22 2.27 -26.62
N PRO A 243 30.74 1.63 -25.54
CA PRO A 243 30.85 2.22 -24.21
C PRO A 243 32.30 2.66 -24.00
N LYS A 244 32.52 3.91 -23.54
CA LYS A 244 33.88 4.39 -23.23
C LYS A 244 34.54 3.35 -22.33
N LYS A 245 35.63 2.73 -22.82
CA LYS A 245 36.46 1.87 -21.99
C LYS A 245 37.00 2.73 -20.87
N ILE A 246 36.45 2.55 -19.68
CA ILE A 246 37.05 3.08 -18.48
C ILE A 246 38.21 2.14 -18.18
N ASP A 247 39.44 2.56 -18.49
CA ASP A 247 40.66 1.83 -18.14
C ASP A 247 40.91 1.96 -16.63
N LEU A 248 40.01 1.37 -15.85
CA LEU A 248 40.21 1.11 -14.44
C LEU A 248 41.20 -0.03 -14.35
N THR A 249 42.50 0.28 -14.23
CA THR A 249 43.52 -0.69 -13.85
C THR A 249 43.17 -1.22 -12.46
N PRO A 250 42.68 -2.46 -12.31
CA PRO A 250 42.30 -2.95 -10.99
C PRO A 250 43.59 -3.22 -10.22
N ARG A 251 43.80 -2.48 -9.12
CA ARG A 251 44.88 -2.80 -8.18
C ARG A 251 44.63 -4.20 -7.62
N LYS A 252 45.42 -5.18 -8.08
CA LYS A 252 45.37 -6.57 -7.60
C LYS A 252 45.72 -6.60 -6.11
N LYS A 253 44.72 -6.51 -5.23
CA LYS A 253 44.86 -6.96 -3.84
C LYS A 253 44.71 -8.48 -3.83
N LYS A 254 45.73 -9.19 -3.35
CA LYS A 254 45.65 -10.62 -3.04
C LYS A 254 44.67 -10.82 -1.88
N LYS A 255 43.38 -10.97 -2.17
CA LYS A 255 42.36 -11.42 -1.20
C LYS A 255 41.71 -12.68 -1.75
N GLY A 256 41.69 -13.73 -0.92
CA GLY A 256 41.23 -15.07 -1.29
C GLY A 256 39.84 -15.08 -1.93
N LYS A 257 39.66 -15.96 -2.92
CA LYS A 257 38.41 -16.10 -3.68
C LYS A 257 37.27 -16.49 -2.74
N THR A 258 36.36 -15.57 -2.47
CA THR A 258 35.10 -15.82 -1.75
C THR A 258 34.14 -16.69 -2.57
N SER A 259 33.21 -17.38 -1.89
CA SER A 259 32.26 -18.34 -2.50
C SER A 259 31.41 -17.72 -3.61
N VAL A 260 31.13 -16.42 -3.54
CA VAL A 260 30.33 -15.67 -4.53
C VAL A 260 31.04 -15.55 -5.88
N ALA A 261 32.36 -15.35 -5.89
CA ALA A 261 33.13 -15.28 -7.13
C ALA A 261 33.21 -16.65 -7.83
N ARG A 262 33.34 -17.74 -7.06
CA ARG A 262 33.28 -19.11 -7.62
C ARG A 262 31.91 -19.41 -8.23
N LYS A 263 30.81 -19.05 -7.56
CA LYS A 263 29.45 -19.24 -8.10
C LYS A 263 29.23 -18.47 -9.41
N LYS A 264 29.77 -17.25 -9.54
CA LYS A 264 29.69 -16.49 -10.81
C LYS A 264 30.47 -17.16 -11.94
N ILE A 265 31.68 -17.65 -11.67
CA ILE A 265 32.50 -18.35 -12.67
C ILE A 265 31.81 -19.64 -13.13
N ILE A 266 31.26 -20.43 -12.21
CA ILE A 266 30.52 -21.66 -12.55
C ILE A 266 29.30 -21.34 -13.41
N LYS A 267 28.55 -20.28 -13.05
CA LYS A 267 27.37 -19.84 -13.82
C LYS A 267 27.74 -19.36 -15.23
N GLU A 268 28.88 -18.68 -15.40
CA GLU A 268 29.37 -18.25 -16.71
C GLU A 268 29.86 -19.42 -17.58
N VAL A 269 30.49 -20.43 -16.99
CA VAL A 269 30.92 -21.65 -17.71
C VAL A 269 29.71 -22.44 -18.19
N LEU A 270 28.75 -22.74 -17.31
CA LEU A 270 27.51 -23.43 -17.69
C LEU A 270 26.72 -22.69 -18.77
N ARG A 271 26.71 -21.35 -18.71
CA ARG A 271 26.04 -20.54 -19.73
C ARG A 271 26.75 -20.63 -21.10
N LYS A 272 28.09 -20.69 -21.12
CA LYS A 272 28.85 -20.86 -22.37
C LYS A 272 28.64 -22.25 -22.96
N GLU A 273 28.66 -23.29 -22.14
CA GLU A 273 28.41 -24.68 -22.56
C GLU A 273 27.00 -24.84 -23.15
N PHE A 274 25.99 -24.22 -22.52
CA PHE A 274 24.62 -24.21 -23.05
C PHE A 274 24.53 -23.50 -24.41
N ILE A 275 25.24 -22.38 -24.59
CA ILE A 275 25.27 -21.65 -25.86
C ILE A 275 25.93 -22.51 -26.95
N THR A 276 27.06 -23.16 -26.67
CA THR A 276 27.74 -24.02 -27.65
C THR A 276 26.86 -25.21 -28.04
N GLN A 277 26.20 -25.87 -27.08
CA GLN A 277 25.26 -26.96 -27.37
C GLN A 277 24.07 -26.50 -28.21
N SER A 278 23.55 -25.28 -27.95
CA SER A 278 22.44 -24.72 -28.72
C SER A 278 22.83 -24.34 -30.15
N ILE A 279 24.10 -24.00 -30.40
CA ILE A 279 24.62 -23.73 -31.74
C ILE A 279 24.81 -25.05 -32.48
N GLU A 280 25.43 -26.03 -31.84
CA GLU A 280 25.70 -27.35 -32.41
C GLU A 280 24.41 -28.10 -32.77
N ALA A 281 23.41 -28.12 -31.88
CA ALA A 281 22.09 -28.69 -32.17
C ALA A 281 21.35 -27.95 -33.31
N LYS A 282 21.61 -26.65 -33.49
CA LYS A 282 21.02 -25.85 -34.58
C LYS A 282 21.72 -26.11 -35.90
N ASP A 283 23.03 -26.34 -35.88
CA ASP A 283 23.80 -26.73 -37.05
C ASP A 283 23.43 -28.16 -37.50
N GLU A 284 23.21 -29.09 -36.58
CA GLU A 284 22.72 -30.44 -36.90
C GLU A 284 21.33 -30.44 -37.56
N LEU A 285 20.42 -29.58 -37.09
CA LEU A 285 19.10 -29.40 -37.72
C LEU A 285 19.20 -28.76 -39.11
N ASN A 286 20.11 -27.80 -39.30
CA ASN A 286 20.36 -27.17 -40.62
C ASN A 286 21.02 -28.10 -41.64
N VAL A 287 21.76 -29.13 -41.20
CA VAL A 287 22.35 -30.13 -42.10
C VAL A 287 21.28 -31.08 -42.63
N GLN A 288 20.24 -31.40 -41.85
CA GLN A 288 19.13 -32.23 -42.31
C GLN A 288 18.26 -31.55 -43.38
N ASP A 289 18.13 -30.22 -43.34
CA ASP A 289 17.35 -29.47 -44.34
C ASP A 289 18.08 -29.29 -45.68
N ASN A 290 19.43 -29.33 -45.70
CA ASN A 290 20.24 -29.09 -46.90
C ASN A 290 20.47 -30.33 -47.79
N ASP A 291 20.14 -31.54 -47.32
CA ASP A 291 20.26 -32.78 -48.12
C ASP A 291 19.03 -33.06 -49.00
N SER A 292 18.02 -32.18 -49.01
CA SER A 292 16.93 -32.24 -49.99
C SER A 292 16.96 -31.04 -50.96
N ILE A 293 17.24 -31.35 -52.23
CA ILE A 293 17.07 -30.54 -53.44
C ILE A 293 18.28 -29.67 -53.86
N LYS A 294 19.19 -30.26 -54.65
CA LYS A 294 20.00 -29.54 -55.64
C LYS A 294 19.26 -29.55 -56.99
N PRO A 295 18.92 -28.40 -57.61
CA PRO A 295 18.43 -28.38 -58.99
C PRO A 295 19.61 -28.44 -59.94
N GLY A 296 19.79 -29.58 -60.61
CA GLY A 296 20.75 -29.72 -61.71
C GLY A 296 20.27 -28.96 -62.95
N LYS A 297 21.09 -28.05 -63.48
CA LYS A 297 20.90 -27.48 -64.82
C LYS A 297 21.16 -28.58 -65.87
N SER A 298 20.18 -28.86 -66.73
CA SER A 298 20.37 -29.67 -67.94
C SER A 298 20.18 -28.82 -69.19
N PHE A 299 21.23 -28.70 -70.00
CA PHE A 299 21.12 -28.27 -71.39
C PHE A 299 20.99 -29.52 -72.25
N GLY A 300 19.79 -29.79 -72.79
CA GLY A 300 19.55 -30.94 -73.65
C GLY A 300 18.28 -30.78 -74.48
N VAL A 301 18.35 -31.14 -75.77
CA VAL A 301 17.30 -30.97 -76.80
C VAL A 301 16.00 -31.75 -76.50
N LEU A 302 16.01 -32.65 -75.51
CA LEU A 302 14.89 -33.52 -75.14
C LEU A 302 13.91 -32.91 -74.11
N ASP A 303 14.17 -31.71 -73.57
CA ASP A 303 13.27 -31.04 -72.59
C ASP A 303 11.93 -30.53 -73.18
N ARG A 304 11.67 -30.73 -74.47
CA ARG A 304 10.40 -30.39 -75.12
C ARG A 304 9.25 -31.37 -74.82
N PHE A 305 9.54 -32.50 -74.18
CA PHE A 305 8.54 -33.53 -73.86
C PHE A 305 8.12 -33.58 -72.39
N VAL A 306 8.63 -32.70 -71.53
CA VAL A 306 8.21 -32.66 -70.13
C VAL A 306 6.92 -31.86 -69.99
N SER A 307 5.84 -32.52 -69.56
CA SER A 307 4.53 -31.89 -69.37
C SER A 307 4.58 -30.83 -68.27
N LYS A 308 4.18 -29.59 -68.58
CA LYS A 308 4.04 -28.53 -67.58
C LYS A 308 3.01 -28.92 -66.52
N LYS A 309 3.41 -28.92 -65.25
CA LYS A 309 2.48 -29.06 -64.13
C LYS A 309 1.64 -27.79 -63.99
N LYS A 310 0.35 -27.99 -63.68
CA LYS A 310 -0.64 -26.96 -63.32
C LYS A 310 -0.21 -26.19 -62.08
#